data_AF-A0A7S1XAW9-F1
#
_entry.id   AF-A0A7S1XAW9-F1
#
_cell.length_a   1.000
_cell.length_b   1.000
_cell.length_c   1.000
_cell.angle_alpha   90.00
_cell.angle_beta   90.00
_cell.angle_gamma   90.00
#
_symmetry.space_group_name_H-M   'P 1'
#
loop_
_entity.id
_entity.type
_entity.pdbx_description
1 polymer ?
#
loop_
_entity_poly.entity_id
_entity_poly.type
_entity_poly.pdbx_seq_one_letter_code
_entity_poly.pdbx_strand_id
1 'polypeptide(L)'
;NAFCAEDIQHLLSDKRRLNGYVSSAYHAIPKMIKDVYFDAEHPENQTVRYPNMRAPHMQVATREGDWQFRDKAEVIREMVESNLEHLCEHAESRECDVHPFALKKFKECQEMLDAFLQETGDNARAAAVWRRVKKDVEMV
;
A
#
# COMPACT_ATOMS: atom_id res chain seq x y z
N ASN A 1 0.87 13.55 -11.50
CA ASN A 1 0.44 12.46 -10.59
C ASN A 1 -0.95 12.04 -11.01
N ALA A 2 -1.03 10.98 -11.82
CA ALA A 2 -2.18 10.61 -12.65
C ALA A 2 -3.02 9.49 -12.03
N PHE A 3 -3.28 9.57 -10.72
CA PHE A 3 -4.24 8.70 -10.04
C PHE A 3 -5.37 9.52 -9.40
N CYS A 4 -6.57 9.00 -9.66
CA CYS A 4 -7.67 8.74 -8.75
C CYS A 4 -8.05 9.82 -7.72
N ALA A 5 -9.34 10.11 -7.66
CA ALA A 5 -9.95 11.05 -6.72
C ALA A 5 -10.14 10.42 -5.33
N GLU A 6 -9.22 9.55 -4.90
CA GLU A 6 -9.29 8.88 -3.60
C GLU A 6 -9.20 9.91 -2.48
N ASP A 7 -10.17 9.89 -1.58
CA ASP A 7 -10.07 10.60 -0.32
C ASP A 7 -9.35 9.70 0.69
N ILE A 8 -8.04 9.90 0.82
CA ILE A 8 -7.24 9.27 1.87
C ILE A 8 -7.15 10.11 3.14
N GLN A 9 -7.69 11.33 3.16
CA GLN A 9 -7.52 12.25 4.28
C GLN A 9 -8.19 11.73 5.54
N HIS A 10 -9.33 11.04 5.40
CA HIS A 10 -10.02 10.41 6.52
C HIS A 10 -9.17 9.31 7.19
N LEU A 11 -8.37 8.55 6.42
CA LEU A 11 -7.42 7.56 6.96
C LEU A 11 -6.22 8.22 7.61
N LEU A 12 -5.64 9.24 6.95
CA LEU A 12 -4.48 9.97 7.47
C LEU A 12 -4.80 10.76 8.75
N SER A 13 -6.06 11.14 8.93
CA SER A 13 -6.52 11.85 10.14
C SER A 13 -6.75 10.90 11.33
N ASP A 14 -6.95 9.60 11.10
CA ASP A 14 -7.15 8.60 12.15
C ASP A 14 -5.84 7.95 12.60
N LYS A 15 -5.20 8.61 13.58
CA LYS A 15 -3.96 8.15 14.22
C LYS A 15 -4.05 6.74 14.80
N ARG A 16 -5.22 6.32 15.30
CA ARG A 16 -5.37 4.97 15.87
C ARG A 16 -5.30 3.92 14.76
N ARG A 17 -5.92 4.20 13.62
CA ARG A 17 -5.88 3.31 12.44
C ARG A 17 -4.46 3.23 11.89
N LEU A 18 -3.76 4.37 11.76
CA LEU A 18 -2.35 4.41 11.35
C LEU A 18 -1.41 3.65 12.30
N ASN A 19 -1.56 3.83 13.62
CA ASN A 19 -0.82 3.06 14.62
C ASN A 19 -1.10 1.55 14.48
N GLY A 20 -2.34 1.16 14.16
CA GLY A 20 -2.73 -0.23 13.90
C GLY A 20 -2.03 -0.83 12.68
N TYR A 21 -1.88 -0.05 11.61
CA TYR A 21 -1.13 -0.47 10.43
C TYR A 21 0.35 -0.67 10.74
N VAL A 22 1.04 0.35 11.29
CA VAL A 22 2.46 0.27 11.63
C VAL A 22 2.73 -0.88 12.61
N SER A 23 1.84 -1.09 13.58
CA SER A 23 1.92 -2.21 14.53
C SER A 23 1.84 -3.59 13.85
N SER A 24 1.27 -3.67 12.65
CA SER A 24 1.13 -4.90 11.86
C SER A 24 2.37 -5.24 11.00
N ALA A 25 3.40 -4.37 10.99
CA ALA A 25 4.66 -4.54 10.28
C ALA A 25 4.49 -4.98 8.81
N TYR A 26 4.84 -6.22 8.47
CA TYR A 26 4.76 -6.76 7.10
C TYR A 26 3.35 -6.76 6.50
N HIS A 27 2.29 -6.63 7.32
CA HIS A 27 0.91 -6.53 6.85
C HIS A 27 0.39 -5.09 6.86
N ALA A 28 1.21 -4.10 7.21
CA ALA A 28 0.81 -2.69 7.25
C ALA A 28 0.34 -2.22 5.87
N ILE A 29 1.15 -2.50 4.83
CA ILE A 29 0.87 -2.07 3.45
C ILE A 29 -0.39 -2.72 2.89
N PRO A 30 -0.57 -4.07 2.89
CA PRO A 30 -1.80 -4.67 2.40
C PRO A 30 -3.06 -4.19 3.14
N LYS A 31 -2.96 -3.93 4.46
CA LYS A 31 -4.09 -3.39 5.22
C LYS A 31 -4.45 -1.97 4.81
N MET A 32 -3.46 -1.10 4.65
CA MET A 32 -3.72 0.27 4.22
C MET A 32 -4.26 0.30 2.78
N ILE A 33 -3.71 -0.49 1.86
CA ILE A 33 -4.21 -0.60 0.48
C ILE A 33 -5.66 -1.08 0.46
N LYS A 34 -6.04 -2.04 1.31
CA LYS A 34 -7.43 -2.47 1.43
C LYS A 34 -8.36 -1.32 1.84
N ASP A 35 -7.94 -0.55 2.83
CA ASP A 35 -8.74 0.51 3.41
C ASP A 35 -8.74 1.78 2.53
N VAL A 36 -7.72 1.96 1.69
CA VAL A 36 -7.72 2.96 0.61
C VAL A 36 -8.60 2.43 -0.52
N TYR A 37 -8.18 1.43 -1.29
CA TYR A 37 -8.76 1.14 -2.60
C TYR A 37 -10.01 0.23 -2.61
N PHE A 38 -10.33 -0.42 -1.48
CA PHE A 38 -11.35 -1.46 -1.40
C PHE A 38 -12.32 -1.25 -0.23
N ASP A 39 -12.41 -0.03 0.29
CA ASP A 39 -13.37 0.30 1.34
C ASP A 39 -14.81 0.33 0.79
N ALA A 40 -15.72 -0.34 1.50
CA ALA A 40 -17.13 -0.39 1.16
C ALA A 40 -17.89 0.84 1.69
N GLU A 41 -17.38 1.47 2.75
CA GLU A 41 -17.97 2.67 3.36
C GLU A 41 -17.63 3.93 2.56
N HIS A 42 -16.53 3.90 1.80
CA HIS A 42 -15.99 4.99 1.00
C HIS A 42 -15.99 4.64 -0.51
N PRO A 43 -17.14 4.73 -1.20
CA PRO A 43 -17.27 4.36 -2.61
C PRO A 43 -16.36 5.19 -3.55
N GLU A 44 -15.97 6.39 -3.14
CA GLU A 44 -14.99 7.25 -3.83
C GLU A 44 -13.63 6.60 -3.98
N ASN A 45 -13.28 5.67 -3.09
CA ASN A 45 -11.99 5.01 -3.11
C ASN A 45 -11.99 3.65 -3.84
N GLN A 46 -13.12 3.22 -4.41
CA GLN A 46 -13.20 1.99 -5.22
C GLN A 46 -12.67 2.20 -6.64
N THR A 47 -11.45 2.70 -6.73
CA THR A 47 -10.82 3.15 -7.97
C THR A 47 -10.05 2.05 -8.68
N VAL A 48 -9.94 0.87 -8.06
CA VAL A 48 -9.21 -0.29 -8.59
C VAL A 48 -10.13 -1.50 -8.67
N ARG A 49 -10.13 -2.19 -9.82
CA ARG A 49 -10.88 -3.44 -10.01
C ARG A 49 -10.05 -4.49 -10.75
N TYR A 50 -10.18 -5.73 -10.29
CA TYR A 50 -9.63 -6.92 -10.95
C TYR A 50 -10.72 -7.61 -11.79
N PRO A 51 -10.87 -7.27 -13.09
CA PRO A 51 -11.82 -7.98 -13.95
C PRO A 51 -11.47 -9.47 -14.10
N ASN A 52 -10.18 -9.81 -14.02
CA ASN A 52 -9.69 -11.17 -13.97
C ASN A 52 -8.40 -11.23 -13.15
N MET A 53 -8.40 -11.97 -12.03
CA MET A 53 -7.21 -12.09 -11.16
C MET A 53 -5.97 -12.65 -11.88
N ARG A 54 -6.16 -13.48 -12.91
CA ARG A 54 -5.09 -14.10 -13.69
C ARG A 54 -4.60 -13.22 -14.85
N ALA A 55 -5.30 -12.15 -15.18
CA ALA A 55 -4.90 -11.26 -16.25
C ALA A 55 -3.68 -10.42 -15.83
N PRO A 56 -2.78 -10.08 -16.77
CA PRO A 56 -1.66 -9.18 -16.51
C PRO A 56 -2.09 -7.71 -16.38
N HIS A 57 -3.37 -7.40 -16.62
CA HIS A 57 -3.92 -6.05 -16.57
C HIS A 57 -5.02 -5.92 -15.52
N MET A 58 -5.19 -4.71 -15.00
CA MET A 58 -6.26 -4.33 -14.10
C MET A 58 -6.93 -3.04 -14.56
N GLN A 59 -8.15 -2.80 -14.08
CA GLN A 59 -8.88 -1.58 -14.38
C GLN A 59 -8.70 -0.56 -13.26
N VAL A 60 -8.34 0.65 -13.65
CA VAL A 60 -8.17 1.79 -12.76
C VAL A 60 -9.12 2.90 -13.21
N ALA A 61 -9.85 3.50 -12.28
CA ALA A 61 -10.74 4.62 -12.53
C ALA A 61 -9.96 5.93 -12.63
N THR A 62 -10.21 6.71 -13.68
CA THR A 62 -9.69 8.07 -13.82
C THR A 62 -10.47 9.03 -12.93
N ARG A 63 -9.95 10.25 -12.74
CA ARG A 63 -10.67 11.31 -12.03
C ARG A 63 -11.97 11.74 -12.71
N GLU A 64 -12.14 11.42 -13.98
CA GLU A 64 -13.34 11.73 -14.78
C GLU A 64 -14.39 10.61 -14.69
N GLY A 65 -14.09 9.50 -14.02
CA GLY A 65 -14.99 8.35 -13.85
C GLY A 65 -14.84 7.26 -14.92
N ASP A 66 -13.90 7.42 -15.85
CA ASP A 66 -13.62 6.42 -16.89
C ASP A 66 -12.72 5.30 -16.39
N TRP A 67 -12.89 4.08 -16.91
CA TRP A 67 -12.06 2.94 -16.56
C TRP A 67 -10.99 2.70 -17.62
N GLN A 68 -9.73 2.61 -17.20
CA GLN A 68 -8.60 2.32 -18.09
C GLN A 68 -7.90 1.03 -17.69
N PHE A 69 -7.50 0.24 -18.68
CA PHE A 69 -6.66 -0.93 -18.46
C PHE A 69 -5.20 -0.52 -18.31
N ARG A 70 -4.58 -0.93 -17.21
CA ARG A 70 -3.14 -0.73 -16.95
C ARG A 70 -2.47 -2.04 -16.55
N ASP A 71 -1.15 -2.06 -16.66
CA ASP A 71 -0.35 -3.20 -16.23
C ASP A 71 -0.52 -3.42 -14.71
N LYS A 72 -0.81 -4.66 -14.34
CA LYS A 72 -1.09 -5.03 -12.95
C LYS A 72 0.13 -4.84 -12.06
N ALA A 73 1.33 -5.15 -12.55
CA ALA A 73 2.55 -5.04 -11.75
C ALA A 73 2.93 -3.58 -11.51
N GLU A 74 2.75 -2.73 -12.51
CA GLU A 74 2.94 -1.28 -12.40
C GLU A 74 1.98 -0.66 -11.36
N VAL A 75 0.68 -0.94 -11.47
CA VAL A 75 -0.31 -0.37 -10.55
C VAL A 75 -0.10 -0.86 -9.11
N ILE A 76 0.22 -2.15 -8.91
CA ILE A 76 0.54 -2.66 -7.57
C ILE A 76 1.77 -1.96 -6.99
N ARG A 77 2.79 -1.69 -7.82
CA ARG A 77 3.99 -0.98 -7.41
C ARG A 77 3.67 0.44 -6.96
N GLU A 78 2.92 1.18 -7.77
CA GLU A 78 2.50 2.55 -7.43
C GLU A 78 1.66 2.60 -6.15
N MET A 79 0.72 1.65 -5.97
CA MET A 79 -0.08 1.53 -4.73
C MET A 79 0.82 1.26 -3.51
N VAL A 80 1.77 0.33 -3.62
CA VAL A 80 2.70 0.02 -2.51
C VAL A 80 3.59 1.21 -2.19
N GLU A 81 4.17 1.86 -3.20
CA GLU A 81 5.04 3.04 -3.05
C GLU A 81 4.31 4.18 -2.32
N SER A 82 3.11 4.57 -2.79
CA SER A 82 2.34 5.66 -2.19
C SER A 82 1.90 5.35 -0.75
N ASN A 83 1.43 4.12 -0.48
CA ASN A 83 1.01 3.75 0.87
C ASN A 83 2.20 3.62 1.83
N LEU A 84 3.36 3.18 1.33
CA LEU A 84 4.58 3.12 2.11
C LEU A 84 5.03 4.52 2.53
N GLU A 85 5.03 5.49 1.61
CA GLU A 85 5.36 6.88 1.91
C GLU A 85 4.54 7.44 3.08
N HIS A 86 3.22 7.28 3.04
CA HIS A 86 2.31 7.73 4.10
C HIS A 86 2.56 7.04 5.45
N LEU A 87 2.78 5.73 5.46
CA LEU A 87 3.06 5.00 6.69
C LEU A 87 4.42 5.35 7.28
N CYS A 88 5.42 5.61 6.44
CA CYS A 88 6.74 6.05 6.86
C CYS A 88 6.67 7.44 7.50
N GLU A 89 5.97 8.38 6.86
CA GLU A 89 5.73 9.72 7.41
C GLU A 89 5.06 9.64 8.80
N HIS A 90 4.02 8.80 8.94
CA HIS A 90 3.39 8.58 10.24
C HIS A 90 4.34 7.91 11.24
N ALA A 91 5.12 6.90 10.82
CA ALA A 91 6.05 6.20 11.70
C ALA A 91 7.19 7.08 12.24
N GLU A 92 7.56 8.13 11.52
CA GLU A 92 8.54 9.15 11.92
C GLU A 92 7.92 10.31 12.72
N SER A 93 6.59 10.46 12.64
CA SER A 93 5.85 11.46 13.41
C SER A 93 5.94 11.22 14.91
N ARG A 94 5.92 12.32 15.68
CA ARG A 94 5.85 12.28 17.15
C ARG A 94 4.53 11.72 17.67
N GLU A 95 3.54 11.57 16.79
CA GLU A 95 2.21 11.05 17.09
C GLU A 95 2.12 9.53 16.93
N CYS A 96 3.18 8.90 16.43
CA CYS A 96 3.31 7.45 16.36
C CYS A 96 3.49 6.87 17.76
N ASP A 97 2.41 6.24 18.26
CA ASP A 97 2.39 5.57 19.56
C ASP A 97 2.23 4.07 19.34
N VAL A 98 3.32 3.44 18.92
CA VAL A 98 3.39 2.00 18.67
C VAL A 98 4.55 1.40 19.46
N HIS A 99 4.40 0.13 19.83
CA HIS A 99 5.41 -0.58 20.60
C HIS A 99 6.77 -0.61 19.83
N PRO A 100 7.92 -0.33 20.47
CA PRO A 100 9.22 -0.23 19.79
C PRO A 100 9.59 -1.46 18.96
N PHE A 101 9.20 -2.66 19.42
CA PHE A 101 9.39 -3.89 18.65
C PHE A 101 8.63 -3.89 17.32
N ALA A 102 7.38 -3.42 17.32
CA ALA A 102 6.58 -3.36 16.11
C ALA A 102 7.11 -2.28 15.15
N LEU A 103 7.51 -1.12 15.68
CA LEU A 103 8.17 -0.07 14.90
C LEU A 103 9.46 -0.58 14.24
N LYS A 104 10.30 -1.30 15.00
CA LYS A 104 11.51 -1.92 14.46
C LYS A 104 11.18 -2.88 13.31
N LYS A 105 10.16 -3.73 13.47
CA LYS A 105 9.73 -4.67 12.43
C LYS A 105 9.16 -3.98 11.19
N PHE A 106 8.45 -2.87 11.39
CA PHE A 106 7.98 -2.04 10.30
C PHE A 106 9.16 -1.43 9.52
N LYS A 107 10.15 -0.86 10.20
CA LYS A 107 11.37 -0.31 9.57
C LYS A 107 12.17 -1.38 8.81
N GLU A 108 12.34 -2.57 9.37
CA GLU A 108 12.95 -3.71 8.67
C GLU A 108 12.18 -4.07 7.39
N CYS A 109 10.85 -3.95 7.39
CA CYS A 109 10.01 -4.17 6.20
C CYS A 109 10.18 -3.05 5.18
N GLN A 110 10.17 -1.80 5.62
CA GLN A 110 10.42 -0.61 4.81
C GLN A 110 11.75 -0.72 4.05
N GLU A 111 12.85 -0.95 4.77
CA GLU A 111 14.18 -1.07 4.15
C GLU A 111 14.25 -2.15 3.07
N MET A 112 13.56 -3.29 3.28
CA MET A 112 13.51 -4.37 2.29
C MET A 112 12.66 -4.03 1.08
N LEU A 113 11.58 -3.27 1.26
CA LEU A 113 10.76 -2.79 0.15
C LEU A 113 11.50 -1.71 -0.65
N ASP A 114 12.12 -0.74 0.02
CA ASP A 114 12.91 0.32 -0.62
C ASP A 114 14.07 -0.26 -1.42
N ALA A 115 14.80 -1.24 -0.86
CA ALA A 115 15.85 -1.98 -1.56
C ALA A 115 15.33 -2.66 -2.84
N PHE A 116 14.14 -3.28 -2.78
CA PHE A 116 13.51 -3.91 -3.93
C PHE A 116 13.12 -2.88 -5.00
N LEU A 117 12.51 -1.77 -4.60
CA LEU A 117 12.02 -0.73 -5.51
C LEU A 117 13.17 0.03 -6.17
N GLN A 118 14.26 0.28 -5.44
CA GLN A 118 15.45 0.94 -5.97
C GLN A 118 16.41 -0.02 -6.71
N GLU A 119 16.09 -1.31 -6.76
CA GLU A 119 16.97 -2.36 -7.31
C GLU A 119 18.38 -2.39 -6.68
N THR A 120 18.49 -1.97 -5.41
CA THR A 120 19.75 -1.91 -4.67
C THR A 120 19.77 -2.90 -3.50
N GLY A 121 20.75 -3.80 -3.44
CA GLY A 121 21.01 -4.66 -2.26
C GLY A 121 20.82 -6.18 -2.46
N ASP A 122 20.64 -6.91 -1.34
CA ASP A 122 20.40 -8.37 -1.33
C ASP A 122 18.99 -8.67 -1.85
N ASN A 123 18.91 -8.80 -3.18
CA ASN A 123 17.69 -8.99 -3.94
C ASN A 123 16.88 -10.22 -3.47
N ALA A 124 17.47 -11.22 -2.84
CA ALA A 124 16.75 -12.44 -2.46
C ALA A 124 15.76 -12.21 -1.32
N ARG A 125 16.18 -11.49 -0.27
CA ARG A 125 15.32 -11.19 0.90
C ARG A 125 14.29 -10.12 0.57
N ALA A 126 14.74 -9.04 -0.09
CA ALA A 126 13.88 -7.98 -0.59
C ALA A 126 12.78 -8.53 -1.52
N ALA A 127 13.14 -9.40 -2.48
CA ALA A 127 12.18 -10.07 -3.35
C ALA A 127 11.25 -11.05 -2.61
N ALA A 128 11.66 -11.62 -1.47
CA ALA A 128 10.77 -12.46 -0.67
C ALA A 128 9.69 -11.62 0.03
N VAL A 129 10.07 -10.47 0.60
CA VAL A 129 9.11 -9.52 1.19
C VAL A 129 8.18 -8.96 0.12
N TRP A 130 8.73 -8.50 -1.00
CA TRP A 130 7.92 -8.04 -2.14
C TRP A 130 6.92 -9.09 -2.60
N ARG A 131 7.34 -10.34 -2.81
CA ARG A 131 6.43 -11.43 -3.21
C ARG A 131 5.31 -11.64 -2.21
N ARG A 132 5.59 -11.50 -0.91
CA ARG A 132 4.58 -11.61 0.14
C ARG A 132 3.59 -10.44 0.09
N VAL A 133 4.10 -9.20 0.09
CA VAL A 133 3.26 -7.99 0.04
C VAL A 133 2.40 -7.99 -1.22
N LYS A 134 3.01 -8.27 -2.38
CA LYS A 134 2.29 -8.40 -3.66
C LYS A 134 1.17 -9.43 -3.56
N LYS A 135 1.44 -10.61 -3.03
CA LYS A 135 0.43 -11.67 -2.88
C LYS A 135 -0.71 -11.22 -1.97
N ASP A 136 -0.40 -10.57 -0.86
CA ASP A 136 -1.42 -10.10 0.09
C ASP A 136 -2.28 -9.00 -0.54
N VAL A 137 -1.69 -8.08 -1.31
CA VAL A 137 -2.41 -7.05 -2.08
C VAL A 137 -3.30 -7.66 -3.17
N GLU A 138 -2.82 -8.68 -3.89
CA GLU A 138 -3.61 -9.40 -4.90
C GLU A 138 -4.78 -10.22 -4.31
N MET A 139 -4.76 -10.46 -2.99
CA MET A 139 -5.78 -11.23 -2.26
C MET A 139 -6.81 -10.35 -1.53
N VAL A 140 -6.62 -9.03 -1.53
CA VAL A 140 -7.60 -8.07 -1.00
C VAL A 140 -8.86 -8.08 -1.86
#